data_AF-A0A522EWF7-F1
#
_entry.id   AF-A0A522EWF7-F1
#
_cell.length_a   1.000
_cell.length_b   1.000
_cell.length_c   1.000
_cell.angle_alpha   90.00
_cell.angle_beta   90.00
_cell.angle_gamma   90.00
#
_symmetry.space_group_name_H-M   'P 1'
#
loop_
_entity.id
_entity.type
_entity.pdbx_description
1 polymer ?
#
loop_
_entity_poly.entity_id
_entity_poly.type
_entity_poly.pdbx_seq_one_letter_code
_entity_poly.pdbx_strand_id
1 'polypeptide(L)' 'RNLDVSTLKELAMRWKPQLMSGLTKESKHLALDDIKDSINELIYYREHFINLSEVKK' A
#
# COMPACT_ATOMS: atom_id res chain seq x y z
N ARG A 1 -8.10 -12.68 -11.67
CA ARG A 1 -6.70 -12.39 -11.27
C ARG A 1 -6.75 -11.71 -9.92
N ASN A 2 -5.83 -12.02 -9.02
CA ASN A 2 -5.82 -11.47 -7.65
C ASN A 2 -4.94 -10.22 -7.60
N LEU A 3 -5.31 -9.25 -6.77
CA LEU A 3 -4.52 -8.05 -6.48
C LEU A 3 -4.31 -8.00 -4.97
N ASP A 4 -3.08 -8.31 -4.55
CA ASP A 4 -2.72 -8.42 -3.14
C ASP A 4 -1.81 -7.26 -2.74
N VAL A 5 -2.27 -6.44 -1.78
CA VAL A 5 -1.55 -5.27 -1.26
C VAL A 5 -0.28 -5.70 -0.51
N SER A 6 -0.26 -6.90 0.08
CA SER A 6 0.92 -7.43 0.77
C SER A 6 2.11 -7.64 -0.16
N THR A 7 1.87 -7.90 -1.45
CA THR A 7 2.95 -8.01 -2.44
C THR A 7 3.69 -6.67 -2.58
N LEU A 8 2.96 -5.56 -2.63
CA LEU A 8 3.56 -4.22 -2.71
C LEU A 8 4.29 -3.86 -1.41
N LYS A 9 3.74 -4.26 -0.27
CA LYS A 9 4.38 -4.09 1.04
C LYS A 9 5.74 -4.78 1.11
N GLU A 10 5.81 -6.05 0.71
CA GLU A 10 7.05 -6.83 0.73
C GLU A 10 8.11 -6.27 -0.23
N LEU A 11 7.68 -5.74 -1.39
CA LEU A 11 8.58 -5.04 -2.32
C LEU A 11 9.05 -3.70 -1.76
N ALA A 12 8.15 -2.89 -1.21
CA ALA A 12 8.48 -1.60 -0.60
C ALA A 12 9.45 -1.77 0.57
N MET A 13 9.26 -2.79 1.40
CA MET A 13 10.16 -3.09 2.52
C MET A 13 11.59 -3.42 2.06
N ARG A 14 11.75 -4.14 0.94
CA ARG A 14 13.07 -4.55 0.43
C ARG A 14 13.74 -3.48 -0.42
N TRP A 15 12.96 -2.75 -1.22
CA TRP A 15 13.51 -1.82 -2.21
C TRP A 15 13.49 -0.36 -1.75
N LYS A 16 12.62 -0.01 -0.80
CA LYS A 16 12.51 1.35 -0.27
C LYS A 16 12.06 1.35 1.20
N PRO A 17 12.87 0.78 2.12
CA PRO A 17 12.50 0.55 3.53
C PRO A 17 12.08 1.83 4.27
N GLN A 18 12.60 2.98 3.85
CA GLN A 18 12.25 4.30 4.37
C GLN A 18 10.78 4.71 4.20
N LEU A 19 9.99 4.02 3.37
CA LEU A 19 8.53 4.21 3.29
C LEU A 19 7.76 3.52 4.43
N MET A 20 8.35 2.53 5.10
CA MET A 20 7.66 1.75 6.12
C MET A 20 7.36 2.54 7.39
N SER A 21 8.10 3.63 7.64
CA SER A 21 7.89 4.51 8.79
C SER A 21 6.61 5.34 8.70
N GLY A 22 6.04 5.54 7.51
CA GLY A 22 4.80 6.29 7.30
C GLY A 22 3.52 5.44 7.37
N LEU A 23 3.64 4.11 7.50
CA LEU A 23 2.53 3.16 7.45
C LEU A 23 2.28 2.56 8.84
N THR A 24 1.37 3.15 9.59
CA THR A 24 0.84 2.59 10.85
C THR A 24 -0.55 2.03 10.61
N LYS A 25 -0.72 0.70 10.78
CA LYS A 25 -2.04 0.05 10.78
C LYS A 25 -2.63 0.07 12.19
N GLU A 26 -3.89 0.48 12.32
CA GLU A 26 -4.66 0.31 13.56
C GLU A 26 -5.46 -0.99 13.48
N SER A 27 -4.99 -2.06 14.12
CA SER A 27 -5.73 -3.34 14.14
C SER A 27 -6.97 -3.26 15.04
N LYS A 28 -8.11 -2.86 14.48
CA LYS A 28 -9.42 -2.87 15.16
C LYS A 28 -10.16 -4.20 15.05
N HIS A 29 -9.61 -5.19 14.34
CA HIS A 29 -10.16 -6.56 14.16
C HIS A 29 -11.61 -6.59 13.63
N LEU A 30 -11.99 -5.58 12.84
CA LEU A 30 -13.25 -5.51 12.13
C LEU A 30 -12.99 -5.66 10.64
N ALA A 31 -13.70 -6.56 9.97
CA ALA A 31 -13.48 -6.84 8.55
C ALA A 31 -13.61 -5.60 7.65
N LEU A 32 -14.52 -4.67 8.00
CA LEU A 32 -14.68 -3.42 7.26
C LEU A 32 -13.48 -2.49 7.42
N ASP A 33 -12.90 -2.44 8.63
CA ASP A 33 -11.74 -1.61 8.91
C ASP A 33 -10.48 -2.18 8.24
N ASP A 34 -10.33 -3.51 8.24
CA ASP A 34 -9.23 -4.18 7.52
C ASP A 34 -9.26 -3.90 6.00
N ILE A 35 -10.46 -3.82 5.40
CA ILE A 35 -10.62 -3.43 3.99
C ILE A 35 -10.20 -1.97 3.79
N LYS A 36 -10.68 -1.05 4.65
CA LYS A 36 -10.32 0.37 4.55
C LYS A 36 -8.81 0.58 4.71
N ASP A 37 -8.18 -0.11 5.65
CA ASP A 37 -6.74 -0.08 5.86
C ASP A 37 -5.97 -0.58 4.65
N SER A 38 -6.45 -1.65 4.01
CA SER A 38 -5.84 -2.19 2.78
C SER A 38 -5.96 -1.21 1.61
N ILE A 39 -7.08 -0.49 1.50
CA ILE A 39 -7.28 0.55 0.49
C ILE A 39 -6.33 1.74 0.75
N ASN A 40 -6.27 2.21 1.99
CA ASN A 40 -5.38 3.32 2.39
C ASN A 40 -3.90 2.98 2.14
N GLU A 41 -3.49 1.75 2.46
CA GLU A 41 -2.14 1.25 2.19
C GLU A 41 -1.84 1.25 0.67
N LEU A 42 -2.80 0.83 -0.16
CA LEU A 42 -2.63 0.87 -1.61
C LEU A 42 -2.52 2.29 -2.16
N ILE A 43 -3.31 3.24 -1.65
CA ILE A 43 -3.22 4.66 -2.01
C ILE A 43 -1.83 5.20 -1.67
N TYR A 44 -1.31 4.89 -0.47
CA TYR A 44 0.02 5.30 -0.07
C TYR A 44 1.12 4.75 -1.00
N TYR A 45 1.08 3.45 -1.32
CA TYR A 45 2.04 2.88 -2.28
C TYR A 45 1.90 3.48 -3.67
N ARG A 46 0.67 3.81 -4.10
CA ARG A 46 0.44 4.47 -5.39
C ARG A 46 1.14 5.83 -5.46
N GLU A 47 1.11 6.61 -4.39
CA GLU A 47 1.71 7.94 -4.37
C GLU A 47 3.23 7.92 -4.16
N HIS A 48 3.74 6.98 -3.37
CA HIS A 48 5.13 7.04 -2.87
C HIS A 48 6.04 5.94 -3.42
N PHE A 49 5.49 4.86 -3.97
CA PHE A 49 6.22 3.68 -4.45
C PHE A 49 6.04 3.43 -5.96
N ILE A 50 4.84 3.59 -6.50
CA ILE A 50 4.56 3.33 -7.92
C ILE A 50 4.83 4.58 -8.75
N ASN A 51 5.71 4.48 -9.75
CA ASN A 51 5.92 5.55 -10.72
C ASN A 51 4.79 5.55 -11.75
N LEU A 52 3.73 6.31 -11.48
CA LEU A 52 2.69 6.60 -12.46
C LEU A 52 3.20 7.69 -13.41
N SER A 53 4.01 7.30 -14.39
CA SER A 53 4.18 8.12 -15.59
C SER A 53 2.80 8.29 -16.21
N GLU A 54 2.29 9.52 -16.27
CA GLU A 54 0.99 9.81 -16.86
C GLU A 54 0.92 9.13 -18.23
N VAL A 55 0.08 8.10 -18.33
CA VAL A 55 -0.31 7.58 -19.64
C VAL A 55 -1.17 8.68 -20.23
N LYS A 56 -0.55 9.58 -20.99
CA LYS A 56 -1.27 10.54 -21.83
C LYS A 56 -2.25 9.73 -22.66
N LYS A 57 -3.54 9.90 -22.37
CA LYS A 57 -4.64 9.39 -23.18
C LYS A 57 -4.65 10.10 -24.53
#